data_AF-A0A378JE99-F1
#
_entry.id   AF-A0A378JE99-F1
#
_cell.length_a   1.000
_cell.length_b   1.000
_cell.length_c   1.000
_cell.angle_alpha   90.00
_cell.angle_beta   90.00
_cell.angle_gamma   90.00
#
_symmetry.space_group_name_H-M   'P 1'
#
loop_
_entity.id
_entity.type
_entity.pdbx_description
1 polymer ?
#
loop_
_entity_poly.entity_id
_entity_poly.type
_entity_poly.pdbx_seq_one_letter_code
_entity_poly.pdbx_strand_id
1 'polypeptide(L)'
;MKNMILNFLTLSVMSTVTFAYDLDKNNFLIPGWPNYLAMGTITNGSLQEPTNIRVDSVFTYNGAGGDGDPGKIETPYKIWNMINMAKNIKTNTGYSVNPVLVEYGWQLSGGWNTDSVTQLDELTKHFFNLMFLSKTLEDNAYSNTGTYGTILLNPDMLGYLGNTNRVETVKSLNIPVGQAVSDAYCMMTKKVDYNSSNTPNCTYGWDNKPVLVKGTPTDLLLWLKSKTDNYTAGQTFAACVNEYVQPLCSASNSTSDIPEFTDNFNGWLQAQNWMAKYFGPHVALGVHENISAVPEGGWWIHQGPTAVRPYVNKVLADLKSFELFMGNYKPDFIYFDRYGADDYSSKFPTLLINQATFYNDVAWQNFLAMTKEISEGLGEQAGKNYIPAMLWQIPAAHLPTQDEPDLDAHEEGTAPVYFFGDANLQQDLSNIAPWINHDVAHLPAAYSLCAGKNATQCLTLNNFNWAHNNTTQLRSAVDAHIFAILWGAGAFATGVWEVPGTTFPDNGWMIKKLSIYYKNPQSL
;
A
#
# COMPACT_ATOMS: atom_id res chain seq x y z
N MET A 1 10.00 24.46 72.04
CA MET A 1 10.72 23.74 70.97
C MET A 1 9.68 22.92 70.21
N LYS A 2 9.34 23.34 68.99
CA LYS A 2 8.30 22.74 68.13
C LYS A 2 8.92 21.60 67.32
N ASN A 3 8.31 20.42 67.37
CA ASN A 3 8.67 19.29 66.51
C ASN A 3 8.22 19.58 65.07
N MET A 4 9.18 19.64 64.16
CA MET A 4 8.96 19.74 62.72
C MET A 4 8.77 18.32 62.16
N ILE A 5 7.56 17.98 61.75
CA ILE A 5 7.27 16.79 60.95
C ILE A 5 7.52 17.18 59.49
N LEU A 6 8.52 16.55 58.86
CA LEU A 6 8.84 16.73 57.45
C LEU A 6 8.05 15.68 56.65
N ASN A 7 6.93 16.07 56.05
CA ASN A 7 6.23 15.25 55.08
C ASN A 7 6.98 15.31 53.75
N PHE A 8 7.58 14.20 53.33
CA PHE A 8 8.06 14.03 51.96
C PHE A 8 6.86 13.76 51.05
N LEU A 9 6.42 14.79 50.33
CA LEU A 9 5.55 14.61 49.16
C LEU A 9 6.43 14.11 48.02
N THR A 10 6.34 12.82 47.69
CA THR A 10 6.83 12.31 46.40
C THR A 10 5.88 12.78 45.31
N LEU A 11 6.24 13.89 44.66
CA LEU A 11 5.55 14.37 43.47
C LEU A 11 5.95 13.44 42.30
N SER A 12 5.14 12.42 42.03
CA SER A 12 5.23 11.66 40.78
C SER A 12 4.77 12.57 39.65
N VAL A 13 5.74 13.22 39.00
CA VAL A 13 5.52 13.93 37.75
C VAL A 13 5.18 12.87 36.70
N MET A 14 3.89 12.67 36.44
CA MET A 14 3.46 12.02 35.21
C MET A 14 3.85 12.97 34.08
N SER A 15 4.97 12.67 33.44
CA SER A 15 5.33 13.28 32.15
C SER A 15 4.34 12.78 31.12
N THR A 16 3.20 13.45 30.98
CA THR A 16 2.40 13.35 29.76
C THR A 16 3.26 13.95 28.65
N VAL A 17 3.94 13.09 27.88
CA VAL A 17 4.57 13.50 26.63
C VAL A 17 3.41 13.84 25.68
N THR A 18 3.02 15.11 25.67
CA THR A 18 2.24 15.66 24.57
C THR A 18 3.17 15.68 23.37
N PHE A 19 2.99 14.72 22.46
CA PHE A 19 3.59 14.75 21.13
C PHE A 19 3.05 15.97 20.39
N ALA A 20 3.77 17.08 20.48
CA ALA A 20 3.54 18.23 19.62
C ALA A 20 4.09 17.87 18.24
N TYR A 21 3.18 17.61 17.31
CA TYR A 21 3.48 17.57 15.87
C TYR A 21 4.10 18.92 15.50
N ASP A 22 5.39 18.93 15.18
CA ASP A 22 5.99 20.06 14.48
C ASP A 22 5.50 19.96 13.03
N LEU A 23 4.35 20.57 12.76
CA LEU A 23 3.80 20.70 11.42
C LEU A 23 4.82 21.48 10.59
N ASP A 24 5.49 20.76 9.69
CA ASP A 24 6.25 21.36 8.60
C ASP A 24 5.41 22.48 7.96
N LYS A 25 6.03 23.62 7.67
CA LYS A 25 5.39 24.87 7.22
C LYS A 25 4.65 24.80 5.87
N ASN A 26 4.44 23.61 5.34
CA ASN A 26 3.63 23.30 4.17
C ASN A 26 2.44 22.46 4.65
N ASN A 27 1.22 23.00 4.55
CA ASN A 27 -0.03 22.31 4.91
C ASN A 27 -0.29 21.11 3.97
N PHE A 28 0.43 20.00 4.15
CA PHE A 28 0.18 18.76 3.42
C PHE A 28 -1.03 18.04 4.01
N LEU A 29 -1.88 17.47 3.15
CA LEU A 29 -3.02 16.66 3.58
C LEU A 29 -2.57 15.37 4.27
N ILE A 30 -1.51 14.75 3.74
CA ILE A 30 -0.84 13.55 4.29
C ILE A 30 0.68 13.82 4.31
N PRO A 31 1.40 13.52 5.40
CA PRO A 31 2.86 13.68 5.46
C PRO A 31 3.58 13.02 4.29
N GLY A 32 4.50 13.74 3.66
CA GLY A 32 5.30 13.21 2.54
C GLY A 32 4.57 13.16 1.18
N TRP A 33 3.35 13.68 1.06
CA TRP A 33 2.61 13.78 -0.21
C TRP A 33 2.42 15.23 -0.65
N PRO A 34 2.45 15.53 -1.96
CA PRO A 34 2.26 16.90 -2.46
C PRO A 34 0.83 17.41 -2.25
N ASN A 35 0.63 18.72 -2.42
CA ASN A 35 -0.68 19.38 -2.38
C ASN A 35 -1.42 19.38 -3.74
N TYR A 36 -1.12 18.40 -4.58
CA TYR A 36 -1.79 18.12 -5.85
C TYR A 36 -1.97 16.60 -5.96
N LEU A 37 -2.87 16.16 -6.83
CA LEU A 37 -3.13 14.74 -7.09
C LEU A 37 -1.84 14.04 -7.54
N ALA A 38 -1.27 13.22 -6.66
CA ALA A 38 0.04 12.62 -6.87
C ALA A 38 -0.03 11.42 -7.82
N MET A 39 1.04 11.19 -8.59
CA MET A 39 1.15 10.04 -9.48
C MET A 39 2.35 9.18 -9.08
N GLY A 40 2.12 7.90 -8.84
CA GLY A 40 3.17 6.94 -8.52
C GLY A 40 3.15 5.70 -9.40
N THR A 41 4.15 4.84 -9.27
CA THR A 41 4.20 3.58 -10.03
C THR A 41 4.80 2.43 -9.23
N ILE A 42 4.46 1.21 -9.61
CA ILE A 42 5.14 0.01 -9.13
C ILE A 42 6.59 -0.03 -9.63
N THR A 43 7.49 -0.60 -8.82
CA THR A 43 8.90 -0.83 -9.15
C THR A 43 9.44 -2.05 -8.41
N ASN A 44 10.52 -2.64 -8.91
CA ASN A 44 11.33 -3.62 -8.16
C ASN A 44 12.57 -2.98 -7.52
N GLY A 45 12.76 -1.68 -7.71
CA GLY A 45 13.97 -0.96 -7.30
C GLY A 45 15.22 -1.47 -8.01
N SER A 46 15.07 -2.01 -9.23
CA SER A 46 16.19 -2.54 -10.01
C SER A 46 16.98 -1.42 -10.69
N LEU A 47 18.25 -1.69 -11.03
CA LEU A 47 19.12 -0.69 -11.67
C LEU A 47 18.76 -0.42 -13.13
N GLN A 48 17.99 -1.31 -13.76
CA GLN A 48 17.58 -1.22 -15.17
C GLN A 48 16.37 -0.27 -15.34
N GLU A 49 15.63 -0.03 -14.27
CA GLU A 49 14.46 0.83 -14.31
C GLU A 49 14.84 2.31 -14.48
N PRO A 50 14.02 3.08 -15.20
CA PRO A 50 14.30 4.48 -15.48
C PRO A 50 14.23 5.33 -14.21
N THR A 51 15.23 6.18 -14.02
CA THR A 51 15.30 7.11 -12.89
C THR A 51 15.16 8.57 -13.31
N ASN A 52 15.03 8.86 -14.61
CA ASN A 52 14.87 10.20 -15.15
C ASN A 52 13.39 10.57 -15.42
N ILE A 53 12.45 9.71 -15.03
CA ILE A 53 11.02 9.94 -15.16
C ILE A 53 10.50 10.52 -13.85
N ARG A 54 9.83 11.68 -13.92
CA ARG A 54 9.19 12.27 -12.75
C ARG A 54 7.98 11.44 -12.35
N VAL A 55 7.98 11.00 -11.10
CA VAL A 55 6.85 10.46 -10.34
C VAL A 55 6.91 11.01 -8.93
N ASP A 56 5.78 11.13 -8.24
CA ASP A 56 5.73 11.59 -6.85
C ASP A 56 6.01 10.45 -5.86
N SER A 57 5.82 9.20 -6.29
CA SER A 57 6.07 8.02 -5.47
C SER A 57 6.41 6.79 -6.30
N VAL A 58 7.03 5.83 -5.64
CA VAL A 58 7.25 4.48 -6.17
C VAL A 58 6.84 3.47 -5.11
N PHE A 59 6.25 2.34 -5.51
CA PHE A 59 5.79 1.32 -4.56
C PHE A 59 6.24 -0.10 -4.89
N THR A 60 6.34 -0.93 -3.85
CA THR A 60 6.58 -2.37 -3.98
C THR A 60 6.04 -3.15 -2.77
N TYR A 61 5.99 -4.48 -2.88
CA TYR A 61 5.60 -5.37 -1.81
C TYR A 61 6.79 -5.74 -0.94
N ASN A 62 6.71 -5.51 0.36
CA ASN A 62 7.76 -5.87 1.31
C ASN A 62 7.89 -7.40 1.48
N GLY A 63 8.94 -7.86 2.16
CA GLY A 63 9.27 -9.28 2.28
C GLY A 63 9.86 -9.90 1.00
N ALA A 64 10.30 -11.14 1.07
CA ALA A 64 10.85 -11.89 -0.06
C ALA A 64 9.76 -12.27 -1.08
N GLY A 65 8.64 -12.83 -0.62
CA GLY A 65 7.53 -13.27 -1.46
C GLY A 65 6.55 -12.16 -1.86
N GLY A 66 6.49 -11.06 -1.11
CA GLY A 66 5.46 -10.03 -1.31
C GLY A 66 4.08 -10.41 -0.76
N ASP A 67 3.98 -11.55 -0.08
CA ASP A 67 2.78 -12.12 0.53
C ASP A 67 2.79 -12.02 2.07
N GLY A 68 3.65 -11.16 2.62
CA GLY A 68 3.84 -10.99 4.07
C GLY A 68 4.75 -12.01 4.73
N ASP A 69 5.35 -12.92 3.96
CA ASP A 69 6.24 -13.97 4.45
C ASP A 69 5.74 -14.63 5.78
N PRO A 70 4.53 -15.22 5.82
CA PRO A 70 3.92 -15.69 7.07
C PRO A 70 4.87 -16.54 7.93
N GLY A 71 4.95 -16.20 9.22
CA GLY A 71 5.78 -16.88 10.20
C GLY A 71 7.29 -16.64 10.08
N LYS A 72 7.73 -15.60 9.35
CA LYS A 72 9.16 -15.27 9.17
C LYS A 72 9.49 -13.84 9.60
N ILE A 73 10.76 -13.66 9.99
CA ILE A 73 11.38 -12.34 9.96
C ILE A 73 11.65 -12.00 8.50
N GLU A 74 11.13 -10.86 8.06
CA GLU A 74 11.30 -10.45 6.68
C GLU A 74 12.74 -10.08 6.36
N THR A 75 13.07 -10.16 5.08
CA THR A 75 14.37 -9.74 4.57
C THR A 75 14.27 -8.28 4.10
N PRO A 76 14.82 -7.29 4.84
CA PRO A 76 14.51 -5.87 4.64
C PRO A 76 15.22 -5.23 3.45
N TYR A 77 15.62 -6.02 2.43
CA TYR A 77 16.37 -5.52 1.28
C TYR A 77 15.52 -4.62 0.39
N LYS A 78 14.22 -4.92 0.26
CA LYS A 78 13.29 -4.14 -0.57
C LYS A 78 13.09 -2.73 -0.03
N ILE A 79 13.00 -2.54 1.28
CA ILE A 79 12.93 -1.22 1.93
C ILE A 79 14.05 -0.30 1.41
N TRP A 80 15.27 -0.82 1.36
CA TRP A 80 16.43 -0.07 0.90
C TRP A 80 16.50 0.10 -0.62
N ASN A 81 16.06 -0.90 -1.39
CA ASN A 81 15.94 -0.76 -2.84
C ASN A 81 14.95 0.37 -3.18
N MET A 82 13.85 0.48 -2.44
CA MET A 82 12.86 1.56 -2.60
C MET A 82 13.42 2.93 -2.23
N ILE A 83 14.11 3.05 -1.10
CA ILE A 83 14.77 4.31 -0.71
C ILE A 83 15.81 4.72 -1.78
N ASN A 84 16.59 3.77 -2.29
CA ASN A 84 17.59 4.03 -3.33
C ASN A 84 16.95 4.43 -4.66
N MET A 85 15.88 3.77 -5.09
CA MET A 85 15.14 4.12 -6.30
C MET A 85 14.57 5.53 -6.20
N ALA A 86 13.85 5.84 -5.12
CA ALA A 86 13.31 7.17 -4.86
C ALA A 86 14.41 8.25 -4.80
N LYS A 87 15.55 7.96 -4.17
CA LYS A 87 16.73 8.85 -4.15
C LYS A 87 17.27 9.13 -5.56
N ASN A 88 17.40 8.09 -6.38
CA ASN A 88 17.93 8.23 -7.73
C ASN A 88 16.97 9.04 -8.61
N ILE A 89 15.67 8.79 -8.52
CA ILE A 89 14.65 9.59 -9.21
C ILE A 89 14.71 11.04 -8.75
N LYS A 90 14.75 11.30 -7.44
CA LYS A 90 14.91 12.66 -6.90
C LYS A 90 16.15 13.36 -7.42
N THR A 91 17.29 12.66 -7.45
CA THR A 91 18.56 13.23 -7.92
C THR A 91 18.48 13.63 -9.39
N ASN A 92 17.82 12.82 -10.21
CA ASN A 92 17.76 13.04 -11.66
C ASN A 92 16.64 13.98 -12.10
N THR A 93 15.56 14.09 -11.30
CA THR A 93 14.38 14.92 -11.65
C THR A 93 14.31 16.21 -10.85
N GLY A 94 14.97 16.28 -9.67
CA GLY A 94 14.92 17.41 -8.74
C GLY A 94 13.71 17.43 -7.81
N TYR A 95 12.81 16.43 -7.86
CA TYR A 95 11.58 16.38 -7.06
C TYR A 95 11.64 15.31 -5.99
N SER A 96 11.05 15.56 -4.82
CA SER A 96 10.91 14.54 -3.79
C SER A 96 10.09 13.36 -4.30
N VAL A 97 10.42 12.16 -3.84
CA VAL A 97 9.73 10.92 -4.22
C VAL A 97 9.41 10.14 -2.95
N ASN A 98 8.16 9.72 -2.78
CA ASN A 98 7.71 8.95 -1.63
C ASN A 98 7.97 7.44 -1.86
N PRO A 99 8.86 6.78 -1.07
CA PRO A 99 8.97 5.34 -1.10
C PRO A 99 7.79 4.72 -0.36
N VAL A 100 6.98 3.94 -1.08
CA VAL A 100 5.77 3.31 -0.56
C VAL A 100 6.00 1.80 -0.45
N LEU A 101 5.82 1.24 0.75
CA LEU A 101 6.01 -0.19 1.01
C LEU A 101 4.68 -0.81 1.40
N VAL A 102 4.31 -1.91 0.73
CA VAL A 102 3.14 -2.70 1.06
C VAL A 102 3.53 -3.76 2.09
N GLU A 103 2.87 -3.76 3.24
CA GLU A 103 3.18 -4.62 4.38
C GLU A 103 1.97 -5.49 4.73
N TYR A 104 2.19 -6.80 4.91
CA TYR A 104 1.15 -7.74 5.31
C TYR A 104 1.43 -8.28 6.71
N GLY A 105 0.62 -7.88 7.68
CA GLY A 105 0.46 -8.56 8.96
C GLY A 105 -0.50 -9.75 8.87
N TRP A 106 -1.41 -9.75 7.89
CA TRP A 106 -2.30 -10.87 7.61
C TRP A 106 -2.63 -10.98 6.12
N GLN A 107 -2.04 -11.97 5.44
CA GLN A 107 -2.28 -12.21 4.02
C GLN A 107 -3.52 -13.07 3.78
N LEU A 108 -4.59 -12.46 3.26
CA LEU A 108 -5.85 -13.12 2.93
C LEU A 108 -6.12 -13.22 1.41
N SER A 109 -5.23 -12.71 0.56
CA SER A 109 -5.33 -12.89 -0.90
C SER A 109 -5.25 -14.36 -1.32
N GLY A 110 -4.46 -15.16 -0.60
CA GLY A 110 -4.34 -16.62 -0.77
C GLY A 110 -5.49 -17.41 -0.15
N GLY A 111 -6.45 -16.74 0.49
CA GLY A 111 -7.60 -17.33 1.16
C GLY A 111 -7.52 -17.30 2.69
N TRP A 112 -8.57 -17.83 3.31
CA TRP A 112 -8.73 -17.81 4.77
C TRP A 112 -7.68 -18.68 5.47
N ASN A 113 -6.81 -18.03 6.23
CA ASN A 113 -5.91 -18.62 7.21
C ASN A 113 -5.92 -17.71 8.45
N THR A 114 -5.93 -18.23 9.67
CA THR A 114 -5.86 -17.39 10.88
C THR A 114 -4.50 -17.45 11.57
N ASP A 115 -3.61 -18.37 11.17
CA ASP A 115 -2.38 -18.63 11.90
C ASP A 115 -1.48 -17.39 12.04
N SER A 116 -1.44 -16.53 11.01
CA SER A 116 -0.67 -15.27 11.00
C SER A 116 -1.05 -14.32 12.14
N VAL A 117 -2.26 -14.44 12.68
CA VAL A 117 -2.74 -13.61 13.79
C VAL A 117 -3.01 -14.41 15.07
N THR A 118 -3.38 -15.69 15.01
CA THR A 118 -3.68 -16.47 16.22
C THR A 118 -2.47 -17.15 16.84
N GLN A 119 -1.40 -17.39 16.07
CA GLN A 119 -0.16 -17.97 16.60
C GLN A 119 0.74 -16.86 17.13
N LEU A 120 1.08 -16.92 18.42
CA LEU A 120 1.90 -15.91 19.09
C LEU A 120 3.25 -15.68 18.38
N ASP A 121 3.91 -16.76 17.93
CA ASP A 121 5.20 -16.69 17.25
C ASP A 121 5.11 -15.93 15.91
N GLU A 122 4.11 -16.26 15.07
CA GLU A 122 3.90 -15.58 13.78
C GLU A 122 3.50 -14.13 13.99
N LEU A 123 2.56 -13.87 14.90
CA LEU A 123 2.10 -12.52 15.20
C LEU A 123 3.24 -11.62 15.72
N THR A 124 4.11 -12.16 16.57
CA THR A 124 5.29 -11.45 17.09
C THR A 124 6.22 -11.04 15.94
N LYS A 125 6.45 -11.92 14.97
CA LYS A 125 7.29 -11.63 13.80
C LYS A 125 6.66 -10.56 12.91
N HIS A 126 5.36 -10.64 12.63
CA HIS A 126 4.66 -9.61 11.86
C HIS A 126 4.71 -8.23 12.55
N PHE A 127 4.53 -8.19 13.87
CA PHE A 127 4.68 -6.95 14.63
C PHE A 127 6.11 -6.42 14.59
N PHE A 128 7.12 -7.28 14.74
CA PHE A 128 8.52 -6.88 14.60
C PHE A 128 8.81 -6.32 13.19
N ASN A 129 8.33 -6.96 12.13
CA ASN A 129 8.53 -6.52 10.75
C ASN A 129 7.94 -5.12 10.52
N LEU A 130 6.70 -4.87 10.98
CA LEU A 130 6.07 -3.55 10.88
C LEU A 130 6.82 -2.47 11.69
N MET A 131 7.22 -2.78 12.92
CA MET A 131 8.03 -1.86 13.75
C MET A 131 9.36 -1.53 13.07
N PHE A 132 10.03 -2.54 12.53
CA PHE A 132 11.33 -2.41 11.88
C PHE A 132 11.23 -1.63 10.56
N LEU A 133 10.21 -1.88 9.74
CA LEU A 133 9.91 -1.13 8.52
C LEU A 133 9.68 0.35 8.85
N SER A 134 8.79 0.63 9.80
CA SER A 134 8.44 1.99 10.21
C SER A 134 9.66 2.76 10.69
N LYS A 135 10.47 2.14 11.56
CA LYS A 135 11.72 2.74 12.05
C LYS A 135 12.73 2.96 10.94
N THR A 136 12.87 2.00 10.02
CA THR A 136 13.85 2.10 8.92
C THR A 136 13.49 3.26 7.99
N LEU A 137 12.21 3.42 7.66
CA LEU A 137 11.71 4.54 6.87
C LEU A 137 11.95 5.87 7.59
N GLU A 138 11.54 5.96 8.86
CA GLU A 138 11.72 7.16 9.70
C GLU A 138 13.17 7.64 9.75
N ASP A 139 14.10 6.73 10.04
CA ASP A 139 15.52 7.06 10.24
C ASP A 139 16.26 7.37 8.93
N ASN A 140 15.79 6.85 7.78
CA ASN A 140 16.62 6.79 6.56
C ASN A 140 15.99 7.37 5.29
N ALA A 141 14.66 7.47 5.18
CA ALA A 141 14.02 7.88 3.94
C ALA A 141 14.20 9.38 3.68
N TYR A 142 13.88 10.25 4.66
CA TYR A 142 13.75 11.69 4.44
C TYR A 142 15.00 12.34 3.82
N SER A 143 16.17 12.06 4.37
CA SER A 143 17.44 12.62 3.87
C SER A 143 17.75 12.19 2.43
N ASN A 144 17.28 11.03 2.01
CA ASN A 144 17.53 10.47 0.68
C ASN A 144 16.45 10.86 -0.33
N THR A 145 15.19 10.91 0.08
CA THR A 145 14.03 10.98 -0.82
C THR A 145 13.22 12.28 -0.69
N GLY A 146 13.49 13.07 0.35
CA GLY A 146 12.71 14.27 0.70
C GLY A 146 11.36 13.97 1.36
N THR A 147 11.11 12.71 1.73
CA THR A 147 9.87 12.24 2.39
C THR A 147 10.20 11.11 3.36
N TYR A 148 9.39 10.90 4.39
CA TYR A 148 9.60 9.81 5.35
C TYR A 148 9.15 8.44 4.83
N GLY A 149 8.38 8.39 3.74
CA GLY A 149 7.82 7.17 3.18
C GLY A 149 6.38 6.92 3.60
N THR A 150 5.79 5.87 3.02
CA THR A 150 4.41 5.46 3.27
C THR A 150 4.34 3.94 3.42
N ILE A 151 3.51 3.45 4.34
CA ILE A 151 3.19 2.04 4.50
C ILE A 151 1.74 1.82 4.07
N LEU A 152 1.53 0.86 3.17
CA LEU A 152 0.21 0.35 2.77
C LEU A 152 -0.02 -0.97 3.50
N LEU A 153 -0.85 -0.96 4.53
CA LEU A 153 -0.96 -2.04 5.49
C LEU A 153 -2.13 -2.98 5.20
N ASN A 154 -1.85 -4.29 5.28
CA ASN A 154 -2.81 -5.38 5.18
C ASN A 154 -3.73 -5.28 3.95
N PRO A 155 -3.18 -5.15 2.72
CA PRO A 155 -4.04 -5.20 1.55
C PRO A 155 -4.83 -6.51 1.49
N ASP A 156 -6.02 -6.43 0.90
CA ASP A 156 -6.99 -7.52 0.70
C ASP A 156 -7.69 -8.00 1.96
N MET A 157 -7.13 -7.75 3.15
CA MET A 157 -7.70 -8.26 4.38
C MET A 157 -9.13 -7.78 4.61
N LEU A 158 -9.38 -6.46 4.67
CA LEU A 158 -10.71 -5.93 4.98
C LEU A 158 -11.75 -6.33 3.93
N GLY A 159 -11.40 -6.22 2.65
CA GLY A 159 -12.27 -6.64 1.55
C GLY A 159 -12.57 -8.13 1.55
N TYR A 160 -11.58 -8.98 1.83
CA TYR A 160 -11.80 -10.43 1.97
C TYR A 160 -12.76 -10.75 3.11
N LEU A 161 -12.59 -10.11 4.28
CA LEU A 161 -13.46 -10.31 5.43
C LEU A 161 -14.90 -9.89 5.14
N GLY A 162 -15.08 -8.74 4.47
CA GLY A 162 -16.37 -8.23 4.03
C GLY A 162 -17.05 -9.17 3.05
N ASN A 163 -16.37 -9.52 1.95
CA ASN A 163 -16.92 -10.31 0.85
C ASN A 163 -17.16 -11.78 1.19
N THR A 164 -16.50 -12.30 2.23
CA THR A 164 -16.72 -13.68 2.71
C THR A 164 -17.60 -13.77 3.96
N ASN A 165 -18.23 -12.66 4.37
CA ASN A 165 -19.11 -12.57 5.55
C ASN A 165 -18.44 -13.05 6.85
N ARG A 166 -17.17 -12.70 7.05
CA ARG A 166 -16.34 -13.18 8.18
C ARG A 166 -16.20 -12.18 9.33
N VAL A 167 -16.91 -11.06 9.28
CA VAL A 167 -16.85 -10.00 10.30
C VAL A 167 -17.08 -10.52 11.72
N GLU A 168 -18.09 -11.36 11.93
CA GLU A 168 -18.36 -11.93 13.25
C GLU A 168 -17.35 -13.03 13.62
N THR A 169 -16.85 -13.78 12.63
CA THR A 169 -15.79 -14.77 12.83
C THR A 169 -14.52 -14.11 13.36
N VAL A 170 -14.06 -13.02 12.74
CA VAL A 170 -12.83 -12.33 13.20
C VAL A 170 -12.97 -11.72 14.57
N LYS A 171 -14.14 -11.17 14.91
CA LYS A 171 -14.41 -10.63 16.25
C LYS A 171 -14.34 -11.70 17.35
N SER A 172 -14.58 -12.97 16.99
CA SER A 172 -14.49 -14.09 17.93
C SER A 172 -13.08 -14.68 18.08
N LEU A 173 -12.12 -14.26 17.25
CA LEU A 173 -10.75 -14.77 17.32
C LEU A 173 -10.05 -14.30 18.60
N ASN A 174 -9.39 -15.24 19.26
CA ASN A 174 -8.43 -14.94 20.32
C ASN A 174 -7.07 -14.66 19.69
N ILE A 175 -6.70 -13.38 19.64
CA ILE A 175 -5.45 -12.91 19.03
C ILE A 175 -4.53 -12.46 20.17
N PRO A 176 -3.35 -13.08 20.40
CA PRO A 176 -2.52 -12.80 21.58
C PRO A 176 -1.71 -11.50 21.43
N VAL A 177 -2.41 -10.37 21.27
CA VAL A 177 -1.86 -9.05 20.96
C VAL A 177 -0.89 -8.58 22.03
N GLY A 178 -1.31 -8.58 23.31
CA GLY A 178 -0.53 -7.99 24.39
C GLY A 178 0.87 -8.61 24.53
N GLN A 179 0.93 -9.94 24.48
CA GLN A 179 2.20 -10.66 24.53
C GLN A 179 3.03 -10.47 23.26
N ALA A 180 2.41 -10.54 22.08
CA ALA A 180 3.13 -10.37 20.81
C ALA A 180 3.76 -8.98 20.69
N VAL A 181 3.06 -7.91 21.10
CA VAL A 181 3.62 -6.55 21.09
C VAL A 181 4.81 -6.45 22.05
N SER A 182 4.71 -7.04 23.25
CA SER A 182 5.77 -7.03 24.24
C SER A 182 7.04 -7.73 23.74
N ASP A 183 6.87 -8.90 23.12
CA ASP A 183 7.97 -9.68 22.56
C ASP A 183 8.62 -8.94 21.37
N ALA A 184 7.81 -8.40 20.45
CA ALA A 184 8.30 -7.63 19.30
C ALA A 184 9.03 -6.35 19.73
N TYR A 185 8.52 -5.62 20.73
CA TYR A 185 9.19 -4.43 21.28
C TYR A 185 10.52 -4.78 21.94
N CYS A 186 10.59 -5.90 22.68
CA CYS A 186 11.86 -6.41 23.17
C CYS A 186 12.81 -6.66 22.02
N MET A 187 12.37 -7.32 20.94
CA MET A 187 13.23 -7.61 19.78
C MET A 187 13.81 -6.32 19.18
N MET A 188 12.99 -5.27 19.02
CA MET A 188 13.44 -3.97 18.50
C MET A 188 14.55 -3.32 19.34
N THR A 189 14.54 -3.54 20.66
CA THR A 189 15.44 -2.85 21.60
C THR A 189 16.58 -3.72 22.14
N LYS A 190 16.50 -5.04 21.93
CA LYS A 190 17.47 -6.00 22.45
C LYS A 190 18.85 -5.79 21.83
N LYS A 191 19.84 -5.55 22.69
CA LYS A 191 21.24 -5.52 22.27
C LYS A 191 21.84 -6.92 22.33
N VAL A 192 22.41 -7.36 21.21
CA VAL A 192 23.16 -8.61 21.09
C VAL A 192 24.61 -8.28 20.71
N ASP A 193 25.55 -9.04 21.25
CA ASP A 193 26.97 -8.98 20.88
C ASP A 193 27.25 -10.09 19.88
N TYR A 194 27.13 -9.76 18.59
CA TYR A 194 27.36 -10.68 17.49
C TYR A 194 28.87 -10.87 17.29
N ASN A 195 29.33 -12.09 17.49
CA ASN A 195 30.70 -12.51 17.27
C ASN A 195 30.78 -14.03 17.12
N SER A 196 31.93 -14.55 16.69
CA SER A 196 32.13 -15.99 16.44
C SER A 196 31.93 -16.89 17.66
N SER A 197 31.95 -16.35 18.89
CA SER A 197 31.74 -17.11 20.12
C SER A 197 30.26 -17.12 20.54
N ASN A 198 29.58 -15.97 20.47
CA ASN A 198 28.20 -15.83 20.93
C ASN A 198 27.17 -16.20 19.86
N THR A 199 27.49 -15.93 18.58
CA THR A 199 26.58 -16.09 17.44
C THR A 199 27.28 -16.80 16.29
N PRO A 200 27.74 -18.05 16.48
CA PRO A 200 28.62 -18.75 15.52
C PRO A 200 27.98 -18.97 14.15
N ASN A 201 26.65 -19.04 14.06
CA ASN A 201 25.93 -19.23 12.78
C ASN A 201 25.49 -17.90 12.15
N CYS A 202 25.67 -16.76 12.84
CA CYS A 202 25.39 -15.45 12.26
C CYS A 202 26.56 -15.02 11.36
N THR A 203 26.50 -15.44 10.11
CA THR A 203 27.52 -15.19 9.08
C THR A 203 26.92 -14.54 7.83
N TYR A 204 27.77 -13.92 7.01
CA TYR A 204 27.35 -13.27 5.76
C TYR A 204 28.28 -13.61 4.61
N GLY A 205 27.73 -13.51 3.39
CA GLY A 205 28.46 -13.79 2.15
C GLY A 205 28.70 -15.27 1.90
N TRP A 206 29.15 -15.59 0.69
CA TRP A 206 29.43 -16.96 0.25
C TRP A 206 30.60 -17.61 1.00
N ASP A 207 31.47 -16.82 1.64
CA ASP A 207 32.61 -17.27 2.43
C ASP A 207 32.32 -17.33 3.94
N ASN A 208 31.04 -17.18 4.36
CA ASN A 208 30.58 -17.30 5.74
C ASN A 208 31.38 -16.44 6.73
N LYS A 209 31.65 -15.18 6.39
CA LYS A 209 32.33 -14.27 7.32
C LYS A 209 31.47 -14.03 8.56
N PRO A 210 32.06 -14.03 9.76
CA PRO A 210 31.31 -13.76 10.98
C PRO A 210 30.80 -12.32 11.01
N VAL A 211 29.60 -12.15 11.56
CA VAL A 211 29.06 -10.84 11.91
C VAL A 211 29.73 -10.35 13.20
N LEU A 212 30.26 -9.12 13.18
CA LEU A 212 31.05 -8.53 14.27
C LEU A 212 30.48 -7.15 14.64
N VAL A 213 29.36 -7.14 15.36
CA VAL A 213 28.68 -5.92 15.78
C VAL A 213 28.01 -6.13 17.13
N LYS A 214 27.98 -5.09 17.96
CA LYS A 214 27.20 -5.09 19.20
C LYS A 214 26.14 -4.02 19.11
N GLY A 215 24.88 -4.42 19.20
CA GLY A 215 23.77 -3.48 19.07
C GLY A 215 22.42 -4.13 18.89
N THR A 216 21.45 -3.30 18.55
CA THR A 216 20.06 -3.63 18.22
C THR A 216 19.95 -4.22 16.81
N PRO A 217 18.77 -4.73 16.40
CA PRO A 217 18.54 -5.11 15.01
C PRO A 217 18.84 -3.97 14.01
N THR A 218 18.55 -2.71 14.35
CA THR A 218 18.90 -1.57 13.49
C THR A 218 20.42 -1.46 13.29
N ASP A 219 21.20 -1.59 14.36
CA ASP A 219 22.67 -1.57 14.28
C ASP A 219 23.22 -2.74 13.45
N LEU A 220 22.63 -3.92 13.61
CA LEU A 220 22.97 -5.11 12.84
C LEU A 220 22.77 -4.88 11.33
N LEU A 221 21.60 -4.39 10.91
CA LEU A 221 21.33 -4.18 9.49
C LEU A 221 22.26 -3.12 8.89
N LEU A 222 22.48 -1.99 9.59
CA LEU A 222 23.40 -0.95 9.13
C LEU A 222 24.82 -1.47 8.99
N TRP A 223 25.28 -2.30 9.94
CA TRP A 223 26.58 -2.95 9.84
C TRP A 223 26.65 -3.89 8.64
N LEU A 224 25.66 -4.76 8.44
CA LEU A 224 25.63 -5.72 7.31
C LEU A 224 25.67 -4.98 5.96
N LYS A 225 24.88 -3.91 5.80
CA LYS A 225 24.89 -3.08 4.59
C LYS A 225 26.23 -2.40 4.33
N SER A 226 27.03 -2.15 5.36
CA SER A 226 28.40 -1.63 5.19
C SER A 226 29.39 -2.68 4.67
N LYS A 227 29.00 -3.97 4.66
CA LYS A 227 29.86 -5.11 4.30
C LYS A 227 29.44 -5.83 3.03
N THR A 228 28.18 -5.74 2.63
CA THR A 228 27.62 -6.48 1.50
C THR A 228 26.43 -5.75 0.87
N ASP A 229 25.91 -6.28 -0.23
CA ASP A 229 24.75 -5.74 -0.92
C ASP A 229 23.45 -5.86 -0.09
N ASN A 230 22.41 -5.13 -0.49
CA ASN A 230 21.13 -5.09 0.22
C ASN A 230 20.51 -6.48 0.40
N TYR A 231 20.56 -7.33 -0.63
CA TYR A 231 19.92 -8.64 -0.62
C TYR A 231 20.61 -9.56 0.38
N THR A 232 21.93 -9.71 0.27
CA THR A 232 22.73 -10.53 1.18
C THR A 232 22.64 -10.02 2.62
N ALA A 233 22.69 -8.70 2.82
CA ALA A 233 22.49 -8.08 4.13
C ALA A 233 21.11 -8.42 4.72
N GLY A 234 20.05 -8.37 3.91
CA GLY A 234 18.69 -8.69 4.34
C GLY A 234 18.51 -10.16 4.72
N GLN A 235 19.08 -11.08 3.95
CA GLN A 235 19.05 -12.52 4.24
C GLN A 235 19.78 -12.85 5.56
N THR A 236 21.00 -12.34 5.74
CA THR A 236 21.74 -12.52 6.99
C THR A 236 21.02 -11.88 8.17
N PHE A 237 20.44 -10.68 8.00
CA PHE A 237 19.68 -10.00 9.04
C PHE A 237 18.54 -10.88 9.55
N ALA A 238 17.69 -11.39 8.64
CA ALA A 238 16.54 -12.21 9.02
C ALA A 238 16.96 -13.47 9.79
N ALA A 239 18.01 -14.17 9.30
CA ALA A 239 18.55 -15.35 9.95
C ALA A 239 19.08 -15.03 11.36
N CYS A 240 19.90 -14.00 11.50
CA CYS A 240 20.50 -13.63 12.79
C CYS A 240 19.46 -13.15 13.81
N VAL A 241 18.48 -12.36 13.39
CA VAL A 241 17.39 -11.88 14.29
C VAL A 241 16.54 -13.06 14.76
N ASN A 242 16.14 -13.94 13.84
CA ASN A 242 15.34 -15.11 14.17
C ASN A 242 16.09 -16.07 15.12
N GLU A 243 17.38 -16.31 14.90
CA GLU A 243 18.15 -17.26 15.72
C GLU A 243 18.61 -16.68 17.07
N TYR A 244 18.99 -15.40 17.12
CA TYR A 244 19.69 -14.84 18.30
C TYR A 244 18.93 -13.75 19.03
N VAL A 245 18.00 -13.04 18.39
CA VAL A 245 17.22 -11.98 19.05
C VAL A 245 15.90 -12.53 19.56
N GLN A 246 15.15 -13.20 18.70
CA GLN A 246 13.81 -13.68 19.01
C GLN A 246 13.76 -14.57 20.28
N PRO A 247 14.63 -15.57 20.48
CA PRO A 247 14.56 -16.41 21.68
C PRO A 247 14.82 -15.64 22.98
N LEU A 248 15.62 -14.58 22.93
CA LEU A 248 15.95 -13.73 24.08
C LEU A 248 14.82 -12.78 24.50
N CYS A 249 13.75 -12.74 23.70
CA CYS A 249 12.59 -11.87 23.89
C CYS A 249 11.28 -12.65 24.01
N SER A 250 11.31 -13.99 23.94
CA SER A 250 10.13 -14.82 24.20
C SER A 250 9.62 -14.60 25.63
N ALA A 251 8.31 -14.36 25.77
CA ALA A 251 7.66 -14.07 27.05
C ALA A 251 8.22 -12.82 27.77
N SER A 252 8.45 -11.75 27.02
CA SER A 252 8.85 -10.46 27.56
C SER A 252 7.72 -9.83 28.38
N ASN A 253 8.09 -9.14 29.46
CA ASN A 253 7.12 -8.36 30.23
C ASN A 253 6.79 -7.06 29.49
N SER A 254 5.53 -6.62 29.57
CA SER A 254 5.12 -5.30 29.08
C SER A 254 5.93 -4.19 29.78
N THR A 255 6.29 -3.17 29.01
CA THR A 255 6.98 -1.97 29.51
C THR A 255 6.00 -0.81 29.59
N SER A 256 6.34 0.24 30.36
CA SER A 256 5.50 1.46 30.45
C SER A 256 5.32 2.20 29.13
N ASP A 257 6.12 1.88 28.12
CA ASP A 257 6.09 2.53 26.81
C ASP A 257 5.04 1.89 25.88
N ILE A 258 4.52 0.71 26.24
CA ILE A 258 3.55 -0.04 25.44
C ILE A 258 2.15 0.17 26.02
N PRO A 259 1.19 0.70 25.23
CA PRO A 259 -0.22 0.77 25.63
C PRO A 259 -0.80 -0.63 25.86
N GLU A 260 -1.81 -0.73 26.73
CA GLU A 260 -2.57 -1.97 26.86
C GLU A 260 -3.49 -2.16 25.65
N PHE A 261 -3.41 -3.34 25.02
CA PHE A 261 -4.27 -3.75 23.91
C PHE A 261 -5.06 -4.99 24.31
N THR A 262 -6.30 -5.10 23.82
CA THR A 262 -7.12 -6.30 24.03
C THR A 262 -6.69 -7.43 23.11
N ASP A 263 -6.75 -8.66 23.60
CA ASP A 263 -6.41 -9.87 22.83
C ASP A 263 -7.53 -10.30 21.86
N ASN A 264 -7.83 -9.43 20.90
CA ASN A 264 -8.86 -9.62 19.88
C ASN A 264 -8.53 -8.83 18.60
N PHE A 265 -9.41 -8.92 17.60
CA PHE A 265 -9.21 -8.25 16.30
C PHE A 265 -9.09 -6.73 16.39
N ASN A 266 -9.91 -6.06 17.20
CA ASN A 266 -9.84 -4.60 17.35
C ASN A 266 -8.53 -4.18 18.03
N GLY A 267 -8.09 -4.90 19.05
CA GLY A 267 -6.81 -4.67 19.72
C GLY A 267 -5.62 -4.90 18.78
N TRP A 268 -5.71 -5.88 17.87
CA TRP A 268 -4.70 -6.12 16.83
C TRP A 268 -4.59 -4.98 15.82
N LEU A 269 -5.72 -4.42 15.37
CA LEU A 269 -5.73 -3.23 14.51
C LEU A 269 -5.13 -2.01 15.24
N GLN A 270 -5.53 -1.77 16.49
CA GLN A 270 -5.02 -0.67 17.31
C GLN A 270 -3.51 -0.80 17.56
N ALA A 271 -3.01 -2.01 17.83
CA ALA A 271 -1.60 -2.28 18.03
C ALA A 271 -0.77 -1.96 16.78
N GLN A 272 -1.22 -2.38 15.59
CA GLN A 272 -0.53 -2.08 14.33
C GLN A 272 -0.44 -0.58 14.04
N ASN A 273 -1.57 0.14 14.22
CA ASN A 273 -1.59 1.58 14.04
C ASN A 273 -0.66 2.29 15.03
N TRP A 274 -0.67 1.87 16.31
CA TRP A 274 0.22 2.42 17.33
C TRP A 274 1.69 2.16 16.97
N MET A 275 2.08 0.92 16.67
CA MET A 275 3.48 0.58 16.46
C MET A 275 4.06 1.26 15.23
N ALA A 276 3.27 1.36 14.14
CA ALA A 276 3.69 2.08 12.96
C ALA A 276 3.98 3.56 13.28
N LYS A 277 3.10 4.21 14.05
CA LYS A 277 3.26 5.62 14.44
C LYS A 277 4.27 5.86 15.55
N TYR A 278 4.48 4.89 16.44
CA TYR A 278 5.47 5.00 17.50
C TYR A 278 6.90 4.91 16.93
N PHE A 279 7.13 3.98 15.99
CA PHE A 279 8.43 3.79 15.36
C PHE A 279 8.65 4.68 14.12
N GLY A 280 7.58 5.14 13.48
CA GLY A 280 7.61 6.05 12.33
C GLY A 280 6.59 7.18 12.46
N PRO A 281 6.78 8.16 13.37
CA PRO A 281 5.83 9.24 13.61
C PRO A 281 5.53 10.09 12.38
N HIS A 282 6.46 10.19 11.42
CA HIS A 282 6.28 10.95 10.19
C HIS A 282 5.97 10.07 8.96
N VAL A 283 6.02 8.75 9.12
CA VAL A 283 5.67 7.79 8.07
C VAL A 283 4.14 7.76 7.91
N ALA A 284 3.67 7.93 6.68
CA ALA A 284 2.24 7.83 6.38
C ALA A 284 1.78 6.36 6.43
N LEU A 285 0.58 6.11 6.93
CA LEU A 285 0.01 4.77 7.09
C LEU A 285 -1.38 4.72 6.43
N GLY A 286 -1.54 3.85 5.44
CA GLY A 286 -2.81 3.55 4.80
C GLY A 286 -3.30 2.15 5.11
N VAL A 287 -4.61 1.95 5.03
CA VAL A 287 -5.27 0.63 5.11
C VAL A 287 -6.13 0.38 3.88
N HIS A 288 -6.19 -0.87 3.42
CA HIS A 288 -6.87 -1.24 2.18
C HIS A 288 -8.31 -1.67 2.42
N GLU A 289 -9.24 -1.16 1.64
CA GLU A 289 -10.51 -1.86 1.38
C GLU A 289 -10.51 -2.36 -0.07
N ASN A 290 -10.59 -3.67 -0.24
CA ASN A 290 -10.51 -4.30 -1.55
C ASN A 290 -11.93 -4.53 -2.13
N ILE A 291 -12.23 -3.91 -3.27
CA ILE A 291 -13.50 -4.09 -3.99
C ILE A 291 -13.54 -5.34 -4.88
N SER A 292 -12.39 -5.96 -5.10
CA SER A 292 -12.12 -7.04 -6.05
C SER A 292 -11.99 -8.43 -5.40
N ALA A 293 -12.13 -8.55 -4.08
CA ALA A 293 -11.96 -9.81 -3.38
C ALA A 293 -13.02 -10.88 -3.77
N VAL A 294 -12.53 -12.10 -4.01
CA VAL A 294 -13.26 -13.34 -4.32
C VAL A 294 -14.14 -13.76 -3.11
N PRO A 295 -15.35 -14.35 -3.30
CA PRO A 295 -15.90 -14.94 -4.53
C PRO A 295 -16.79 -14.04 -5.39
N GLU A 296 -17.20 -12.88 -4.90
CA GLU A 296 -18.20 -12.06 -5.60
C GLU A 296 -17.58 -11.04 -6.56
N GLY A 297 -16.33 -10.61 -6.37
CA GLY A 297 -15.63 -9.66 -7.24
C GLY A 297 -16.30 -8.28 -7.37
N GLY A 298 -15.66 -7.35 -8.08
CA GLY A 298 -16.14 -5.97 -8.26
C GLY A 298 -17.32 -5.80 -9.25
N TRP A 299 -18.07 -6.86 -9.55
CA TRP A 299 -19.11 -6.86 -10.61
C TRP A 299 -20.22 -5.83 -10.40
N TRP A 300 -20.54 -5.52 -9.14
CA TRP A 300 -21.58 -4.57 -8.77
C TRP A 300 -21.28 -3.14 -9.23
N ILE A 301 -20.01 -2.78 -9.46
CA ILE A 301 -19.64 -1.46 -10.02
C ILE A 301 -20.21 -1.26 -11.43
N HIS A 302 -20.34 -2.33 -12.21
CA HIS A 302 -20.90 -2.28 -13.56
C HIS A 302 -22.43 -2.16 -13.56
N GLN A 303 -23.08 -2.39 -12.42
CA GLN A 303 -24.54 -2.44 -12.30
C GLN A 303 -25.17 -1.08 -11.92
N GLY A 304 -24.36 -0.06 -11.67
CA GLY A 304 -24.82 1.30 -11.40
C GLY A 304 -24.98 1.65 -9.91
N PRO A 305 -25.38 2.89 -9.60
CA PRO A 305 -25.38 3.43 -8.23
C PRO A 305 -26.21 2.61 -7.22
N THR A 306 -27.30 1.97 -7.67
CA THR A 306 -28.15 1.14 -6.82
C THR A 306 -27.46 -0.13 -6.32
N ALA A 307 -26.45 -0.63 -7.03
CA ALA A 307 -25.63 -1.77 -6.63
C ALA A 307 -24.40 -1.35 -5.79
N VAL A 308 -23.90 -0.13 -6.00
CA VAL A 308 -22.78 0.46 -5.24
C VAL A 308 -23.16 0.75 -3.79
N ARG A 309 -24.34 1.36 -3.56
CA ARG A 309 -24.72 1.85 -2.23
C ARG A 309 -24.80 0.76 -1.14
N PRO A 310 -25.34 -0.44 -1.41
CA PRO A 310 -25.30 -1.54 -0.43
C PRO A 310 -23.88 -1.93 -0.01
N TYR A 311 -22.92 -1.95 -0.93
CA TYR A 311 -21.52 -2.24 -0.63
C TYR A 311 -20.92 -1.15 0.26
N VAL A 312 -21.09 0.14 -0.10
CA VAL A 312 -20.65 1.28 0.71
C VAL A 312 -21.19 1.19 2.14
N ASN A 313 -22.50 0.96 2.30
CA ASN A 313 -23.13 0.84 3.61
C ASN A 313 -22.54 -0.32 4.43
N LYS A 314 -22.26 -1.46 3.78
CA LYS A 314 -21.66 -2.62 4.43
C LYS A 314 -20.23 -2.34 4.89
N VAL A 315 -19.37 -1.80 4.03
CA VAL A 315 -18.00 -1.42 4.38
C VAL A 315 -18.00 -0.44 5.56
N LEU A 316 -18.82 0.62 5.49
CA LEU A 316 -18.89 1.60 6.58
C LEU A 316 -19.34 0.98 7.91
N ALA A 317 -20.27 0.01 7.88
CA ALA A 317 -20.71 -0.71 9.07
C ALA A 317 -19.61 -1.63 9.64
N ASP A 318 -18.91 -2.36 8.76
CA ASP A 318 -17.85 -3.28 9.13
C ASP A 318 -16.67 -2.51 9.76
N LEU A 319 -16.18 -1.46 9.09
CA LEU A 319 -15.07 -0.62 9.57
C LEU A 319 -15.40 0.14 10.86
N LYS A 320 -16.67 0.55 11.03
CA LYS A 320 -17.16 1.11 12.31
C LYS A 320 -17.05 0.09 13.42
N SER A 321 -17.44 -1.16 13.16
CA SER A 321 -17.41 -2.23 14.16
C SER A 321 -15.99 -2.65 14.56
N PHE A 322 -15.02 -2.43 13.68
CA PHE A 322 -13.60 -2.62 13.94
C PHE A 322 -12.93 -1.43 14.63
N GLU A 323 -13.66 -0.33 14.81
CA GLU A 323 -13.19 0.93 15.41
C GLU A 323 -11.93 1.50 14.70
N LEU A 324 -11.75 1.18 13.40
CA LEU A 324 -10.48 1.41 12.69
C LEU A 324 -10.08 2.90 12.63
N PHE A 325 -11.04 3.78 12.38
CA PHE A 325 -10.84 5.25 12.36
C PHE A 325 -11.42 5.93 13.62
N MET A 326 -11.98 5.16 14.55
CA MET A 326 -12.60 5.66 15.77
C MET A 326 -11.73 5.47 17.01
N GLY A 327 -10.87 4.45 17.02
CA GLY A 327 -9.98 4.12 18.13
C GLY A 327 -8.88 5.16 18.38
N ASN A 328 -8.07 4.92 19.41
CA ASN A 328 -7.01 5.86 19.83
C ASN A 328 -5.90 5.98 18.77
N TYR A 329 -5.62 4.89 18.06
CA TYR A 329 -4.59 4.82 17.03
C TYR A 329 -5.25 4.57 15.68
N LYS A 330 -4.97 5.44 14.71
CA LYS A 330 -5.69 5.51 13.44
C LYS A 330 -4.70 5.56 12.28
N PRO A 331 -5.02 4.95 11.13
CA PRO A 331 -4.29 5.21 9.89
C PRO A 331 -4.60 6.63 9.38
N ASP A 332 -3.75 7.16 8.51
CA ASP A 332 -3.90 8.51 7.97
C ASP A 332 -4.89 8.56 6.81
N PHE A 333 -5.00 7.47 6.05
CA PHE A 333 -5.84 7.38 4.86
C PHE A 333 -6.36 5.96 4.63
N ILE A 334 -7.35 5.84 3.74
CA ILE A 334 -7.83 4.57 3.19
C ILE A 334 -7.41 4.48 1.72
N TYR A 335 -7.16 3.28 1.21
CA TYR A 335 -6.90 3.09 -0.21
C TYR A 335 -7.77 1.99 -0.80
N PHE A 336 -7.93 2.03 -2.12
CA PHE A 336 -8.76 1.13 -2.90
C PHE A 336 -8.01 0.71 -4.16
N ASP A 337 -8.09 -0.57 -4.52
CA ASP A 337 -7.81 -1.02 -5.88
C ASP A 337 -9.09 -1.14 -6.72
N ARG A 338 -8.94 -1.58 -7.97
CA ARG A 338 -10.05 -1.92 -8.87
C ARG A 338 -9.92 -3.31 -9.47
N TYR A 339 -9.17 -4.18 -8.80
CA TYR A 339 -8.41 -5.28 -9.38
C TYR A 339 -7.17 -4.80 -10.14
N GLY A 340 -5.99 -5.22 -9.69
CA GLY A 340 -4.69 -4.79 -10.22
C GLY A 340 -4.30 -5.44 -11.54
N ALA A 341 -5.14 -5.29 -12.57
CA ALA A 341 -4.87 -5.81 -13.90
C ALA A 341 -5.34 -4.86 -14.99
N ASP A 342 -4.72 -4.96 -16.16
CA ASP A 342 -5.18 -4.29 -17.37
C ASP A 342 -6.61 -4.75 -17.74
N ASP A 343 -7.33 -3.94 -18.51
CA ASP A 343 -8.71 -4.26 -18.85
C ASP A 343 -8.76 -5.51 -19.77
N TYR A 344 -7.73 -5.70 -20.60
CA TYR A 344 -7.48 -6.93 -21.36
C TYR A 344 -5.98 -7.15 -21.65
N SER A 345 -5.61 -8.42 -21.83
CA SER A 345 -4.29 -8.93 -22.26
C SER A 345 -4.49 -10.20 -23.09
N SER A 346 -3.83 -10.32 -24.24
CA SER A 346 -3.81 -11.57 -25.03
C SER A 346 -3.09 -12.73 -24.32
N LYS A 347 -2.25 -12.45 -23.30
CA LYS A 347 -1.63 -13.47 -22.46
C LYS A 347 -2.64 -14.07 -21.45
N PHE A 348 -3.66 -13.31 -21.05
CA PHE A 348 -4.60 -13.69 -19.99
C PHE A 348 -6.09 -13.37 -20.29
N PRO A 349 -6.60 -13.66 -21.51
CA PRO A 349 -7.88 -13.12 -21.98
C PRO A 349 -9.07 -13.57 -21.12
N THR A 350 -9.14 -14.87 -20.81
CA THR A 350 -10.23 -15.44 -20.02
C THR A 350 -10.19 -14.98 -18.56
N LEU A 351 -9.00 -14.74 -18.01
CA LEU A 351 -8.85 -14.34 -16.62
C LEU A 351 -9.41 -12.94 -16.42
N LEU A 352 -8.95 -11.99 -17.22
CA LEU A 352 -9.26 -10.56 -17.07
C LEU A 352 -10.72 -10.25 -17.39
N ILE A 353 -11.24 -10.74 -18.52
CA ILE A 353 -12.64 -10.51 -18.89
C ILE A 353 -13.60 -11.02 -17.81
N ASN A 354 -13.24 -12.11 -17.10
CA ASN A 354 -14.07 -12.69 -16.04
C ASN A 354 -13.81 -12.13 -14.63
N GLN A 355 -13.07 -11.02 -14.51
CA GLN A 355 -12.72 -10.40 -13.23
C GLN A 355 -13.21 -8.95 -13.12
N ALA A 356 -14.24 -8.60 -13.89
CA ALA A 356 -14.85 -7.28 -13.88
C ALA A 356 -13.88 -6.13 -14.22
N THR A 357 -12.74 -6.39 -14.88
CA THR A 357 -11.69 -5.38 -15.09
C THR A 357 -12.06 -4.36 -16.16
N PHE A 358 -12.92 -4.67 -17.14
CA PHE A 358 -13.21 -3.73 -18.23
C PHE A 358 -14.17 -2.60 -17.81
N TYR A 359 -13.67 -1.39 -17.54
CA TYR A 359 -14.51 -0.26 -17.07
C TYR A 359 -14.80 0.75 -18.18
N ASN A 360 -16.09 1.02 -18.42
CA ASN A 360 -16.49 2.22 -19.16
C ASN A 360 -16.54 3.46 -18.24
N ASP A 361 -16.96 4.60 -18.81
CA ASP A 361 -17.06 5.87 -18.10
C ASP A 361 -17.98 5.81 -16.87
N VAL A 362 -19.10 5.09 -16.96
CA VAL A 362 -20.05 4.93 -15.85
C VAL A 362 -19.48 4.07 -14.73
N ALA A 363 -18.75 2.99 -15.07
CA ALA A 363 -18.08 2.17 -14.06
C ALA A 363 -17.01 3.00 -13.29
N TRP A 364 -16.26 3.86 -14.00
CA TRP A 364 -15.34 4.80 -13.36
C TRP A 364 -16.05 5.83 -12.47
N GLN A 365 -17.17 6.40 -12.93
CA GLN A 365 -17.98 7.31 -12.11
C GLN A 365 -18.49 6.62 -10.83
N ASN A 366 -18.96 5.37 -10.95
CA ASN A 366 -19.42 4.57 -9.80
C ASN A 366 -18.28 4.31 -8.81
N PHE A 367 -17.07 4.01 -9.30
CA PHE A 367 -15.90 3.80 -8.46
C PHE A 367 -15.50 5.08 -7.70
N LEU A 368 -15.44 6.23 -8.38
CA LEU A 368 -15.15 7.51 -7.73
C LEU A 368 -16.25 7.92 -6.73
N ALA A 369 -17.52 7.68 -7.05
CA ALA A 369 -18.65 7.93 -6.15
C ALA A 369 -18.57 7.05 -4.90
N MET A 370 -18.27 5.76 -5.06
CA MET A 370 -18.04 4.84 -3.94
C MET A 370 -16.88 5.33 -3.06
N THR A 371 -15.73 5.65 -3.64
CA THR A 371 -14.56 6.16 -2.91
C THR A 371 -14.94 7.39 -2.09
N LYS A 372 -15.66 8.34 -2.69
CA LYS A 372 -16.16 9.55 -2.02
C LYS A 372 -17.07 9.22 -0.84
N GLU A 373 -18.08 8.38 -1.05
CA GLU A 373 -19.06 8.05 -0.02
C GLU A 373 -18.42 7.31 1.16
N ILE A 374 -17.47 6.41 0.91
CA ILE A 374 -16.71 5.72 1.96
C ILE A 374 -15.81 6.72 2.70
N SER A 375 -15.08 7.56 1.95
CA SER A 375 -14.20 8.59 2.52
C SER A 375 -14.94 9.56 3.46
N GLU A 376 -16.09 10.08 3.03
CA GLU A 376 -16.94 10.98 3.82
C GLU A 376 -17.59 10.26 4.99
N GLY A 377 -18.11 9.04 4.79
CA GLY A 377 -18.71 8.24 5.85
C GLY A 377 -17.72 7.86 6.96
N LEU A 378 -16.48 7.53 6.60
CA LEU A 378 -15.40 7.32 7.57
C LEU A 378 -14.99 8.63 8.25
N GLY A 379 -15.01 9.74 7.52
CA GLY A 379 -14.83 11.08 8.07
C GLY A 379 -15.82 11.35 9.19
N GLU A 380 -17.11 11.16 8.92
CA GLU A 380 -18.19 11.34 9.89
C GLU A 380 -17.97 10.49 11.14
N GLN A 381 -17.64 9.20 10.97
CA GLN A 381 -17.32 8.29 12.08
C GLN A 381 -16.13 8.78 12.92
N ALA A 382 -15.15 9.41 12.28
CA ALA A 382 -13.94 9.93 12.93
C ALA A 382 -14.07 11.39 13.44
N GLY A 383 -15.22 12.04 13.25
CA GLY A 383 -15.42 13.46 13.58
C GLY A 383 -14.67 14.43 12.65
N LYS A 384 -14.44 14.04 11.40
CA LYS A 384 -13.82 14.83 10.32
C LYS A 384 -14.79 14.98 9.14
N ASN A 385 -14.48 15.85 8.18
CA ASN A 385 -15.28 15.94 6.95
C ASN A 385 -15.12 14.71 6.05
N TYR A 386 -13.91 14.14 6.02
CA TYR A 386 -13.56 12.97 5.24
C TYR A 386 -12.25 12.36 5.76
N ILE A 387 -11.98 11.12 5.36
CA ILE A 387 -10.66 10.47 5.44
C ILE A 387 -10.04 10.45 4.04
N PRO A 388 -8.84 10.99 3.82
CA PRO A 388 -8.22 10.99 2.48
C PRO A 388 -8.16 9.60 1.87
N ALA A 389 -8.27 9.53 0.53
CA ALA A 389 -8.27 8.30 -0.23
C ALA A 389 -7.08 8.21 -1.19
N MET A 390 -6.61 7.00 -1.46
CA MET A 390 -5.64 6.72 -2.52
C MET A 390 -6.21 5.65 -3.45
N LEU A 391 -5.97 5.81 -4.75
CA LEU A 391 -6.15 4.72 -5.71
C LEU A 391 -4.83 3.96 -5.84
N TRP A 392 -4.87 2.66 -5.59
CA TRP A 392 -3.70 1.78 -5.61
C TRP A 392 -3.93 0.65 -6.62
N GLN A 393 -2.86 0.13 -7.21
CA GLN A 393 -2.95 -0.90 -8.26
C GLN A 393 -3.86 -0.51 -9.43
N ILE A 394 -3.76 0.72 -9.92
CA ILE A 394 -4.51 1.13 -11.11
C ILE A 394 -3.66 0.81 -12.36
N PRO A 395 -4.15 0.00 -13.33
CA PRO A 395 -3.38 -0.29 -14.54
C PRO A 395 -3.03 0.98 -15.32
N ALA A 396 -1.84 1.02 -15.90
CA ALA A 396 -1.36 2.12 -16.74
C ALA A 396 -1.55 1.91 -18.24
N ALA A 397 -2.21 0.82 -18.67
CA ALA A 397 -2.51 0.56 -20.07
C ALA A 397 -3.51 1.59 -20.61
N HIS A 398 -3.32 2.02 -21.86
CA HIS A 398 -4.21 2.94 -22.55
C HIS A 398 -5.10 2.22 -23.59
N LEU A 399 -5.97 2.97 -24.26
CA LEU A 399 -6.74 2.52 -25.43
C LEU A 399 -5.90 2.76 -26.69
N PRO A 400 -5.18 1.77 -27.25
CA PRO A 400 -4.31 2.00 -28.39
C PRO A 400 -5.11 2.31 -29.64
N THR A 401 -4.57 3.18 -30.50
CA THR A 401 -5.10 3.46 -31.84
C THR A 401 -4.56 2.50 -32.88
N GLN A 402 -5.23 2.40 -34.03
CA GLN A 402 -4.78 1.60 -35.17
C GLN A 402 -3.46 2.07 -35.81
N ASP A 403 -3.04 3.31 -35.51
CA ASP A 403 -1.83 3.93 -36.04
C ASP A 403 -0.62 3.72 -35.11
N GLU A 404 -0.84 3.13 -33.94
CA GLU A 404 0.22 2.81 -32.98
C GLU A 404 0.84 1.44 -33.28
N PRO A 405 2.14 1.25 -32.98
CA PRO A 405 2.74 -0.08 -33.05
C PRO A 405 2.01 -1.03 -32.10
N ASP A 406 1.84 -2.28 -32.53
CA ASP A 406 1.30 -3.35 -31.70
C ASP A 406 2.04 -3.40 -30.35
N LEU A 407 1.27 -3.39 -29.26
CA LEU A 407 1.79 -3.57 -27.92
C LEU A 407 2.14 -5.05 -27.70
N ASP A 408 3.23 -5.32 -26.97
CA ASP A 408 3.50 -6.71 -26.55
C ASP A 408 2.31 -7.20 -25.73
N ALA A 409 1.81 -8.39 -26.05
CA ALA A 409 0.61 -8.98 -25.46
C ALA A 409 -0.71 -8.24 -25.64
N HIS A 410 -0.81 -7.25 -26.53
CA HIS A 410 -2.05 -6.51 -26.79
C HIS A 410 -2.71 -5.94 -25.51
N GLU A 411 -1.89 -5.47 -24.58
CA GLU A 411 -2.39 -4.85 -23.34
C GLU A 411 -3.25 -3.63 -23.67
N GLU A 412 -4.40 -3.50 -23.02
CA GLU A 412 -5.26 -2.32 -23.15
C GLU A 412 -5.95 -1.97 -21.84
N GLY A 413 -6.27 -0.70 -21.68
CA GLY A 413 -6.87 -0.18 -20.47
C GLY A 413 -7.53 1.17 -20.65
N THR A 414 -8.61 1.36 -19.91
CA THR A 414 -9.34 2.63 -19.89
C THR A 414 -8.86 3.58 -18.82
N ALA A 415 -8.16 3.10 -17.78
CA ALA A 415 -7.92 3.88 -16.57
C ALA A 415 -7.21 5.21 -16.84
N PRO A 416 -6.02 5.23 -17.46
CA PRO A 416 -5.34 6.49 -17.72
C PRO A 416 -6.09 7.36 -18.74
N VAL A 417 -6.74 6.77 -19.74
CA VAL A 417 -7.51 7.50 -20.75
C VAL A 417 -8.75 8.15 -20.14
N TYR A 418 -9.38 7.53 -19.15
CA TYR A 418 -10.47 8.15 -18.40
C TYR A 418 -10.00 9.45 -17.73
N PHE A 419 -8.87 9.41 -17.02
CA PHE A 419 -8.37 10.58 -16.28
C PHE A 419 -7.74 11.65 -17.18
N PHE A 420 -6.90 11.27 -18.14
CA PHE A 420 -6.10 12.21 -18.94
C PHE A 420 -6.67 12.48 -20.33
N GLY A 421 -7.51 11.57 -20.83
CA GLY A 421 -7.99 11.56 -22.21
C GLY A 421 -6.88 11.27 -23.23
N ASP A 422 -7.29 10.96 -24.46
CA ASP A 422 -6.35 10.82 -25.56
C ASP A 422 -6.79 11.47 -26.87
N ALA A 423 -6.16 12.61 -27.20
CA ALA A 423 -6.49 13.40 -28.38
C ALA A 423 -6.26 12.66 -29.72
N ASN A 424 -5.59 11.51 -29.71
CA ASN A 424 -5.45 10.65 -30.88
C ASN A 424 -6.71 9.80 -31.15
N LEU A 425 -7.60 9.63 -30.16
CA LEU A 425 -8.84 8.88 -30.33
C LEU A 425 -9.88 9.70 -31.08
N GLN A 426 -10.73 9.03 -31.85
CA GLN A 426 -11.97 9.59 -32.36
C GLN A 426 -13.08 9.44 -31.32
N GLN A 427 -14.05 10.35 -31.34
CA GLN A 427 -15.15 10.35 -30.37
C GLN A 427 -15.99 9.05 -30.41
N ASP A 428 -16.12 8.45 -31.59
CA ASP A 428 -16.82 7.18 -31.79
C ASP A 428 -15.92 5.95 -31.62
N LEU A 429 -14.64 6.16 -31.27
CA LEU A 429 -13.60 5.14 -31.15
C LEU A 429 -13.39 4.32 -32.44
N SER A 430 -13.76 4.86 -33.61
CA SER A 430 -13.61 4.14 -34.89
C SER A 430 -12.15 3.89 -35.32
N ASN A 431 -11.19 4.54 -34.65
CA ASN A 431 -9.76 4.40 -34.92
C ASN A 431 -9.00 3.65 -33.81
N ILE A 432 -9.68 3.02 -32.85
CA ILE A 432 -8.98 2.15 -31.89
C ILE A 432 -8.37 0.95 -32.59
N ALA A 433 -7.37 0.35 -31.98
CA ALA A 433 -6.71 -0.82 -32.50
C ALA A 433 -7.71 -1.96 -32.78
N PRO A 434 -7.66 -2.59 -33.98
CA PRO A 434 -8.69 -3.57 -34.39
C PRO A 434 -8.79 -4.80 -33.47
N TRP A 435 -7.70 -5.20 -32.81
CA TRP A 435 -7.70 -6.34 -31.91
C TRP A 435 -8.59 -6.12 -30.70
N ILE A 436 -8.77 -4.89 -30.20
CA ILE A 436 -9.58 -4.62 -28.99
C ILE A 436 -11.01 -5.14 -29.16
N ASN A 437 -11.65 -4.86 -30.31
CA ASN A 437 -13.01 -5.35 -30.59
C ASN A 437 -13.05 -6.84 -30.91
N HIS A 438 -11.96 -7.42 -31.41
CA HIS A 438 -11.86 -8.86 -31.65
C HIS A 438 -11.71 -9.63 -30.34
N ASP A 439 -10.89 -9.10 -29.45
CA ASP A 439 -10.46 -9.72 -28.20
C ASP A 439 -11.52 -9.54 -27.10
N VAL A 440 -12.13 -8.35 -27.03
CA VAL A 440 -13.32 -8.04 -26.22
C VAL A 440 -14.55 -8.00 -27.12
N ALA A 441 -14.88 -9.14 -27.74
CA ALA A 441 -15.99 -9.22 -28.69
C ALA A 441 -17.37 -9.27 -28.02
N HIS A 442 -17.48 -9.94 -26.86
CA HIS A 442 -18.75 -10.13 -26.14
C HIS A 442 -18.52 -10.13 -24.64
N LEU A 443 -18.86 -9.01 -23.98
CA LEU A 443 -18.75 -8.92 -22.53
C LEU A 443 -19.81 -9.80 -21.84
N PRO A 444 -19.43 -10.53 -20.76
CA PRO A 444 -20.34 -11.34 -19.95
C PRO A 444 -21.56 -10.57 -19.41
N ALA A 445 -22.62 -11.31 -19.06
CA ALA A 445 -23.86 -10.74 -18.51
C ALA A 445 -23.64 -9.88 -17.25
N ALA A 446 -22.61 -10.18 -16.46
CA ALA A 446 -22.28 -9.46 -15.24
C ALA A 446 -21.82 -8.00 -15.47
N TYR A 447 -21.42 -7.63 -16.71
CA TYR A 447 -21.13 -6.25 -17.10
C TYR A 447 -22.40 -5.40 -17.36
N SER A 448 -23.59 -5.90 -17.01
CA SER A 448 -24.84 -5.12 -17.03
C SER A 448 -25.14 -4.49 -18.38
N LEU A 449 -25.14 -3.15 -18.49
CA LEU A 449 -25.41 -2.42 -19.73
C LEU A 449 -24.42 -2.77 -20.86
N CYS A 450 -23.22 -3.23 -20.51
CA CYS A 450 -22.23 -3.69 -21.48
C CYS A 450 -22.39 -5.17 -21.88
N ALA A 451 -23.31 -5.91 -21.28
CA ALA A 451 -23.52 -7.32 -21.60
C ALA A 451 -23.78 -7.55 -23.10
N GLY A 452 -23.04 -8.50 -23.67
CA GLY A 452 -23.14 -8.90 -25.08
C GLY A 452 -22.58 -7.87 -26.08
N LYS A 453 -21.99 -6.77 -25.60
CA LYS A 453 -21.34 -5.75 -26.44
C LYS A 453 -19.86 -6.06 -26.63
N ASN A 454 -19.31 -5.55 -27.71
CA ASN A 454 -17.86 -5.43 -27.85
C ASN A 454 -17.33 -4.19 -27.09
N ALA A 455 -16.00 -4.04 -27.02
CA ALA A 455 -15.35 -2.91 -26.36
C ALA A 455 -15.88 -1.55 -26.84
N THR A 456 -15.84 -1.26 -28.15
CA THR A 456 -16.29 0.04 -28.70
C THR A 456 -17.73 0.35 -28.32
N GLN A 457 -18.63 -0.63 -28.47
CA GLN A 457 -20.03 -0.48 -28.13
C GLN A 457 -20.25 -0.23 -26.64
N CYS A 458 -19.43 -0.82 -25.75
CA CYS A 458 -19.51 -0.60 -24.31
C CYS A 458 -18.96 0.78 -23.90
N LEU A 459 -17.80 1.17 -24.45
CA LEU A 459 -17.10 2.42 -24.14
C LEU A 459 -17.83 3.66 -24.67
N THR A 460 -18.68 3.52 -25.68
CA THR A 460 -19.44 4.63 -26.29
C THR A 460 -20.89 4.75 -25.78
N LEU A 461 -21.34 3.90 -24.84
CA LEU A 461 -22.75 3.86 -24.43
C LEU A 461 -23.33 5.20 -23.98
N ASN A 462 -22.53 6.00 -23.29
CA ASN A 462 -22.97 7.27 -22.71
C ASN A 462 -22.47 8.49 -23.50
N ASN A 463 -21.96 8.28 -24.72
CA ASN A 463 -21.30 9.30 -25.54
C ASN A 463 -20.14 10.01 -24.80
N PHE A 464 -19.47 9.30 -23.89
CA PHE A 464 -18.29 9.82 -23.21
C PHE A 464 -17.17 10.05 -24.24
N ASN A 465 -16.58 11.24 -24.21
CA ASN A 465 -15.50 11.59 -25.11
C ASN A 465 -14.15 11.15 -24.53
N TRP A 466 -13.69 9.95 -24.88
CA TRP A 466 -12.35 9.45 -24.50
C TRP A 466 -11.20 10.28 -25.08
N ALA A 467 -11.47 11.08 -26.13
CA ALA A 467 -10.51 12.01 -26.72
C ALA A 467 -10.44 13.38 -26.03
N HIS A 468 -11.00 13.49 -24.82
CA HIS A 468 -10.96 14.73 -24.07
C HIS A 468 -9.52 15.16 -23.74
N ASN A 469 -9.33 16.44 -23.45
CA ASN A 469 -8.03 17.02 -23.10
C ASN A 469 -8.14 17.99 -21.91
N ASN A 470 -9.23 17.90 -21.16
CA ASN A 470 -9.51 18.72 -20.00
C ASN A 470 -9.24 17.92 -18.71
N THR A 471 -9.32 18.56 -17.54
CA THR A 471 -9.00 17.92 -16.26
C THR A 471 -10.23 17.51 -15.46
N THR A 472 -11.41 17.36 -16.09
CA THR A 472 -12.68 17.10 -15.38
C THR A 472 -12.63 15.81 -14.58
N GLN A 473 -12.06 14.74 -15.14
CA GLN A 473 -11.98 13.44 -14.47
C GLN A 473 -10.92 13.43 -13.36
N LEU A 474 -9.79 14.13 -13.56
CA LEU A 474 -8.81 14.36 -12.48
C LEU A 474 -9.42 15.17 -11.33
N ARG A 475 -10.20 16.21 -11.65
CA ARG A 475 -10.93 16.99 -10.64
C ARG A 475 -11.97 16.13 -9.92
N SER A 476 -12.67 15.25 -10.63
CA SER A 476 -13.63 14.32 -10.03
C SER A 476 -12.96 13.37 -9.03
N ALA A 477 -11.70 12.96 -9.28
CA ALA A 477 -10.93 12.19 -8.32
C ALA A 477 -10.62 13.03 -7.05
N VAL A 478 -10.17 14.28 -7.22
CA VAL A 478 -9.94 15.19 -6.09
C VAL A 478 -11.24 15.46 -5.30
N ASP A 479 -12.37 15.67 -5.99
CA ASP A 479 -13.69 15.86 -5.37
C ASP A 479 -14.19 14.60 -4.63
N ALA A 480 -13.57 13.44 -4.90
CA ALA A 480 -13.75 12.17 -4.19
C ALA A 480 -12.72 11.96 -3.07
N HIS A 481 -11.99 13.01 -2.70
CA HIS A 481 -10.97 13.04 -1.65
C HIS A 481 -9.73 12.19 -1.96
N ILE A 482 -9.49 11.89 -3.24
CA ILE A 482 -8.32 11.14 -3.67
C ILE A 482 -7.12 12.07 -3.77
N PHE A 483 -6.04 11.73 -3.05
CA PHE A 483 -4.80 12.51 -3.07
C PHE A 483 -3.70 11.89 -3.94
N ALA A 484 -3.82 10.61 -4.29
CA ALA A 484 -2.81 9.90 -5.09
C ALA A 484 -3.42 8.77 -5.95
N ILE A 485 -2.81 8.55 -7.12
CA ILE A 485 -3.05 7.38 -7.99
C ILE A 485 -1.73 6.65 -8.19
N LEU A 486 -1.66 5.39 -7.77
CA LEU A 486 -0.50 4.53 -7.94
C LEU A 486 -0.73 3.52 -9.06
N TRP A 487 0.07 3.67 -10.11
CA TRP A 487 -0.10 2.97 -11.37
C TRP A 487 0.69 1.64 -11.42
N GLY A 488 0.09 0.63 -12.06
CA GLY A 488 0.62 -0.71 -12.18
C GLY A 488 0.34 -1.60 -10.97
N ALA A 489 0.60 -2.89 -11.11
CA ALA A 489 0.31 -3.93 -10.13
C ALA A 489 1.27 -5.11 -10.29
N GLY A 490 1.34 -5.98 -9.28
CA GLY A 490 2.11 -7.22 -9.36
C GLY A 490 1.41 -8.23 -10.27
N ALA A 491 1.94 -8.41 -11.48
CA ALA A 491 1.42 -9.25 -12.57
C ALA A 491 0.12 -8.73 -13.21
N PHE A 492 -0.05 -9.02 -14.51
CA PHE A 492 -1.24 -8.72 -15.32
C PHE A 492 -1.56 -7.23 -15.57
N ALA A 493 -0.65 -6.32 -15.23
CA ALA A 493 -0.87 -4.90 -15.43
C ALA A 493 0.32 -4.18 -16.05
N THR A 494 0.02 -3.11 -16.73
CA THR A 494 0.96 -2.13 -17.23
C THR A 494 1.30 -1.14 -16.11
N GLY A 495 2.57 -0.74 -16.01
CA GLY A 495 3.05 0.32 -15.11
C GLY A 495 3.34 1.63 -15.86
N VAL A 496 3.75 2.69 -15.16
CA VAL A 496 4.22 3.92 -15.86
C VAL A 496 5.39 3.60 -16.78
N TRP A 497 6.26 2.68 -16.35
CA TRP A 497 7.27 2.04 -17.18
C TRP A 497 7.19 0.52 -17.00
N GLU A 498 7.84 -0.19 -17.92
CA GLU A 498 8.00 -1.63 -17.79
C GLU A 498 8.96 -1.94 -16.64
N VAL A 499 8.48 -2.72 -15.67
CA VAL A 499 9.26 -3.30 -14.59
C VAL A 499 9.52 -4.75 -15.00
N PRO A 500 10.77 -5.13 -15.33
CA PRO A 500 11.06 -6.45 -15.87
C PRO A 500 10.51 -7.59 -15.02
N GLY A 501 9.69 -8.44 -15.63
CA GLY A 501 9.04 -9.58 -14.97
C GLY A 501 7.89 -9.22 -14.01
N THR A 502 7.43 -7.97 -14.00
CA THR A 502 6.37 -7.50 -13.09
C THR A 502 5.25 -6.78 -13.82
N THR A 503 5.56 -5.86 -14.74
CA THR A 503 4.56 -5.14 -15.54
C THR A 503 4.79 -5.31 -17.03
N PHE A 504 3.75 -5.04 -17.81
CA PHE A 504 3.83 -4.96 -19.26
C PHE A 504 4.23 -3.57 -19.76
N PRO A 505 4.80 -3.46 -20.98
CA PRO A 505 5.13 -2.19 -21.60
C PRO A 505 3.92 -1.52 -22.29
N ASP A 506 3.84 -0.19 -22.15
CA ASP A 506 2.82 0.66 -22.78
C ASP A 506 3.35 1.50 -23.96
N ASN A 507 4.49 1.10 -24.54
CA ASN A 507 5.27 1.89 -25.51
C ASN A 507 5.56 3.35 -25.08
N GLY A 508 5.54 3.61 -23.77
CA GLY A 508 5.82 4.91 -23.16
C GLY A 508 4.69 5.94 -23.29
N TRP A 509 3.46 5.52 -23.62
CA TRP A 509 2.29 6.42 -23.65
C TRP A 509 2.06 7.06 -22.27
N MET A 510 2.05 6.28 -21.20
CA MET A 510 1.83 6.80 -19.84
C MET A 510 2.91 7.79 -19.38
N ILE A 511 4.18 7.52 -19.70
CA ILE A 511 5.31 8.43 -19.41
C ILE A 511 5.07 9.80 -20.05
N LYS A 512 4.65 9.82 -21.32
CA LYS A 512 4.36 11.06 -22.05
C LYS A 512 3.20 11.82 -21.40
N LYS A 513 2.12 11.14 -21.00
CA LYS A 513 0.99 11.77 -20.31
C LYS A 513 1.41 12.41 -18.99
N LEU A 514 2.17 11.70 -18.17
CA LEU A 514 2.68 12.25 -16.90
C LEU A 514 3.59 13.47 -17.12
N SER A 515 4.43 13.46 -18.17
CA SER A 515 5.28 14.62 -18.50
C SER A 515 4.48 15.89 -18.82
N ILE A 516 3.27 15.73 -19.37
CA ILE A 516 2.33 16.82 -19.64
C ILE A 516 1.63 17.24 -18.35
N TYR A 517 1.10 16.26 -17.59
CA TYR A 517 0.42 16.47 -16.32
C TYR A 517 1.24 17.33 -15.35
N TYR A 518 2.52 16.99 -15.16
CA TYR A 518 3.39 17.68 -14.21
C TYR A 518 3.73 19.14 -14.56
N LYS A 519 3.36 19.63 -15.75
CA LYS A 519 3.46 21.06 -16.09
C LYS A 519 2.38 21.89 -15.40
N ASN A 520 1.23 21.29 -15.09
CA ASN A 520 0.11 21.93 -14.40
C ASN A 520 -0.73 20.86 -13.68
N PRO A 521 -0.23 20.30 -12.55
CA PRO A 521 -0.90 19.22 -11.86
C PRO A 521 -2.23 19.68 -11.22
N GLN A 522 -3.16 18.74 -11.02
CA GLN A 522 -4.46 19.03 -10.45
C GLN A 522 -4.34 19.24 -8.94
N SER A 523 -4.55 20.46 -8.45
CA SER A 523 -4.51 20.78 -7.01
C SER A 523 -5.57 20.02 -6.22
N LEU A 524 -5.25 19.71 -4.95
CA LEU A 524 -6.14 19.11 -3.95
C LEU A 524 -7.08 20.14 -3.32
#